data_AF-S7PTC2-F1
#
_entry.id   AF-S7PTC2-F1
#
_cell.length_a   1.000
_cell.length_b   1.000
_cell.length_c   1.000
_cell.angle_alpha   90.00
_cell.angle_beta   90.00
_cell.angle_gamma   90.00
#
_symmetry.space_group_name_H-M   'P 1'
#
loop_
_entity.id
_entity.type
_entity.pdbx_description
1 polymer ?
#
loop_
_entity_poly.entity_id
_entity_poly.type
_entity_poly.pdbx_seq_one_letter_code
_entity_poly.pdbx_strand_id
1 'polypeptide(L)'
;LTGRATRGYIAWDLSDRRLVFLKDCWRVKSLAKEGDTIGKLNETGIQFVPTVLYHGDVAGQATVSPDYWRDRPLAVNKMKSHVHYRLVVKEIGCDLESFTNSRELVKVIFECIYG
;
A
#
# COMPACT_ATOMS: atom_id res chain seq x y z
N LEU A 1 15.30 -0.63 13.30
CA LEU A 1 14.60 -0.02 12.15
C LEU A 1 13.10 -0.12 12.41
N THR A 2 12.41 0.99 12.70
CA THR A 2 10.96 0.98 12.95
C THR A 2 10.28 1.61 11.75
N GLY A 3 9.50 0.85 10.98
CA GLY A 3 8.88 1.33 9.75
C GLY A 3 8.18 0.21 8.99
N ARG A 4 7.45 0.56 7.92
CA ARG A 4 6.68 -0.41 7.12
C ARG A 4 7.53 -1.22 6.14
N ALA A 5 8.81 -0.85 5.94
CA ALA A 5 9.72 -1.45 4.97
C ALA A 5 9.07 -1.68 3.59
N THR A 6 8.31 -0.69 3.12
CA THR A 6 7.54 -0.75 1.88
C THR A 6 8.45 -0.90 0.67
N ARG A 7 8.11 -1.82 -0.22
CA ARG A 7 8.73 -2.01 -1.54
C ARG A 7 7.66 -2.08 -2.62
N GLY A 8 7.98 -1.55 -3.80
CA GLY A 8 7.13 -1.59 -4.98
C GLY A 8 7.81 -2.36 -6.10
N TYR A 9 7.05 -3.15 -6.84
CA TYR A 9 7.55 -3.97 -7.95
C TYR A 9 6.60 -3.88 -9.13
N ILE A 10 7.15 -3.88 -10.34
CA ILE A 10 6.39 -4.27 -11.53
C ILE A 10 6.38 -5.80 -11.57
N ALA A 11 5.20 -6.39 -11.53
CA ALA A 11 5.02 -7.85 -11.54
C ALA A 11 4.24 -8.28 -12.77
N TRP A 12 4.40 -9.55 -13.17
CA TRP A 12 3.64 -10.17 -14.24
C TRP A 12 2.50 -11.01 -13.68
N ASP A 13 1.25 -10.66 -13.99
CA ASP A 13 0.07 -11.44 -13.65
C ASP A 13 -0.11 -12.57 -14.66
N LEU A 14 -0.05 -13.82 -14.18
CA LEU A 14 -0.18 -15.02 -15.00
C LEU A 14 -1.61 -15.27 -15.47
N SER A 15 -2.61 -14.82 -14.71
CA SER A 15 -4.02 -15.08 -15.00
C SER A 15 -4.47 -14.27 -16.21
N ASP A 16 -4.26 -12.95 -16.14
CA ASP A 16 -4.70 -12.01 -17.17
C ASP A 16 -3.58 -11.57 -18.14
N ARG A 17 -2.36 -12.13 -17.97
CA ARG A 17 -1.20 -11.90 -18.85
C ARG A 17 -0.86 -10.41 -19.04
N ARG A 18 -0.75 -9.68 -17.92
CA ARG A 18 -0.48 -8.23 -17.90
C ARG A 18 0.56 -7.85 -16.87
N LEU A 19 1.18 -6.69 -17.06
CA LEU A 19 1.99 -6.06 -16.02
C LEU A 19 1.06 -5.39 -14.99
N VAL A 20 1.43 -5.50 -13.71
CA VAL A 20 0.72 -4.93 -12.56
C VAL A 20 1.73 -4.32 -11.58
N PHE A 21 1.26 -3.49 -10.67
CA PHE A 21 2.10 -2.99 -9.57
C PHE A 21 1.84 -3.78 -8.29
N LEU A 22 2.90 -4.37 -7.72
CA LEU A 22 2.88 -5.09 -6.44
C LEU A 22 3.56 -4.24 -5.36
N LYS A 23 2.78 -3.83 -4.38
CA LYS A 23 3.25 -3.22 -3.14
C LYS A 23 3.38 -4.28 -2.06
N ASP A 24 4.57 -4.38 -1.47
CA ASP A 24 4.96 -5.33 -0.42
C ASP A 24 5.35 -4.51 0.82
N CYS A 25 4.69 -4.72 1.97
CA CYS A 25 4.95 -3.92 3.17
C CYS A 25 4.57 -4.63 4.47
N TRP A 26 5.16 -4.17 5.58
CA TRP A 26 4.74 -4.51 6.93
C TRP A 26 3.70 -3.49 7.41
N ARG A 27 2.43 -3.89 7.45
CA ARG A 27 1.35 -3.02 7.96
C ARG A 27 1.19 -3.19 9.46
N VAL A 28 0.67 -2.18 10.15
CA VAL A 28 0.26 -2.30 11.56
C VAL A 28 -0.99 -3.19 11.63
N LYS A 29 -0.94 -4.27 12.42
CA LYS A 29 -2.00 -5.29 12.51
C LYS A 29 -3.37 -4.70 12.84
N SER A 30 -3.41 -3.69 13.71
CA SER A 30 -4.64 -3.05 14.19
C SER A 30 -5.24 -2.00 13.25
N LEU A 31 -4.55 -1.61 12.17
CA LEU A 31 -5.10 -0.68 11.18
C LEU A 31 -5.87 -1.44 10.09
N ALA A 32 -6.83 -0.76 9.45
CA ALA A 32 -7.51 -1.28 8.27
C ALA A 32 -6.51 -1.61 7.14
N LYS A 33 -6.85 -2.60 6.32
CA LYS A 33 -6.06 -2.92 5.13
C LYS A 33 -6.31 -1.87 4.07
N GLU A 34 -5.24 -1.36 3.48
CA GLU A 34 -5.31 -0.35 2.42
C GLU A 34 -6.16 -0.81 1.24
N GLY A 35 -6.09 -2.10 0.89
CA GLY A 35 -6.87 -2.67 -0.21
C GLY A 35 -8.38 -2.69 0.05
N ASP A 36 -8.82 -2.84 1.32
CA ASP A 36 -10.25 -2.73 1.66
C ASP A 36 -10.76 -1.30 1.38
N THR A 37 -9.95 -0.29 1.68
CA THR A 37 -10.29 1.11 1.42
C THR A 37 -10.33 1.41 -0.08
N ILE A 38 -9.31 0.97 -0.83
CA ILE A 38 -9.26 1.17 -2.28
C ILE A 38 -10.41 0.43 -2.97
N GLY A 39 -10.70 -0.80 -2.57
CA GLY A 39 -11.82 -1.59 -3.12
C GLY A 39 -13.16 -0.88 -2.96
N LYS A 40 -13.43 -0.30 -1.77
CA LYS A 40 -14.63 0.51 -1.55
C LYS A 40 -14.71 1.72 -2.48
N LEU A 41 -13.59 2.41 -2.71
CA LEU A 41 -13.54 3.54 -3.63
C LEU A 41 -13.77 3.10 -5.09
N ASN A 42 -13.23 1.96 -5.49
CA ASN A 42 -13.49 1.36 -6.81
C ASN A 42 -14.98 1.03 -6.99
N GLU A 43 -15.63 0.45 -5.97
CA GLU A 43 -17.06 0.13 -5.98
C GLU A 43 -17.96 1.37 -6.11
N THR A 44 -17.54 2.51 -5.54
CA THR A 44 -18.26 3.78 -5.68
C THR A 44 -18.11 4.43 -7.05
N GLY A 45 -17.23 3.93 -7.92
CA GLY A 45 -16.98 4.49 -9.25
C GLY A 45 -16.27 5.84 -9.25
N ILE A 46 -15.59 6.20 -8.14
CA ILE A 46 -14.77 7.42 -8.06
C ILE A 46 -13.58 7.25 -9.02
N GLN A 47 -13.31 8.29 -9.81
CA GLN A 47 -12.22 8.27 -10.77
C GLN A 47 -10.87 8.50 -10.09
N PHE A 48 -9.79 8.23 -10.82
CA PHE A 48 -8.40 8.48 -10.38
C PHE A 48 -7.95 7.70 -9.14
N VAL A 49 -8.70 6.66 -8.76
CA VAL A 49 -8.28 5.67 -7.76
C VAL A 49 -7.73 4.44 -8.49
N PRO A 50 -6.54 3.92 -8.10
CA PRO A 50 -6.02 2.68 -8.66
C PRO A 50 -7.02 1.53 -8.52
N THR A 51 -7.10 0.68 -9.54
CA THR A 51 -7.94 -0.51 -9.54
C THR A 51 -7.26 -1.59 -8.71
N VAL A 52 -7.87 -1.94 -7.57
CA VAL A 52 -7.41 -3.07 -6.75
C VAL A 52 -7.68 -4.38 -7.49
N LEU A 53 -6.66 -5.26 -7.56
CA LEU A 53 -6.81 -6.61 -8.12
C LEU A 53 -6.78 -7.66 -7.01
N TYR A 54 -5.76 -7.61 -6.15
CA TYR A 54 -5.57 -8.54 -5.06
C TYR A 54 -4.95 -7.84 -3.87
N HIS A 55 -5.31 -8.24 -2.65
CA HIS A 55 -4.59 -7.80 -1.48
C HIS A 55 -4.78 -8.75 -0.29
N GLY A 56 -3.84 -8.76 0.64
CA GLY A 56 -3.96 -9.65 1.80
C GLY A 56 -2.75 -9.67 2.70
N ASP A 57 -2.98 -10.17 3.91
CA ASP A 57 -1.93 -10.49 4.86
C ASP A 57 -1.26 -11.80 4.43
N VAL A 58 0.08 -11.83 4.44
CA VAL A 58 0.86 -13.04 4.16
C VAL A 58 0.82 -13.94 5.40
N ALA A 59 0.27 -15.14 5.24
CA ALA A 59 0.08 -16.08 6.34
C ALA A 59 1.41 -16.42 7.05
N GLY A 60 1.36 -16.48 8.38
CA GLY A 60 2.51 -16.82 9.21
C GLY A 60 3.59 -15.74 9.33
N GLN A 61 3.42 -14.57 8.71
CA GLN A 61 4.42 -13.51 8.71
C GLN A 61 3.97 -12.31 9.56
N ALA A 62 4.28 -12.37 10.85
CA ALA A 62 4.03 -11.30 11.80
C ALA A 62 5.30 -11.00 12.63
N THR A 63 5.46 -9.75 13.06
CA THR A 63 6.58 -9.35 13.91
C THR A 63 6.39 -9.89 15.33
N VAL A 64 7.44 -10.52 15.88
CA VAL A 64 7.50 -10.95 17.29
C VAL A 64 8.18 -9.92 18.19
N SER A 65 8.80 -8.88 17.63
CA SER A 65 9.48 -7.83 18.41
C SER A 65 8.63 -7.20 19.53
N PRO A 66 7.30 -6.97 19.36
CA PRO A 66 6.46 -6.48 20.46
C PRO A 66 6.41 -7.43 21.67
N ASP A 67 6.59 -8.74 21.48
CA ASP A 67 6.57 -9.73 22.57
C ASP A 67 7.80 -9.64 23.48
N TYR A 68 8.92 -9.15 22.94
CA TYR A 68 10.17 -8.95 23.68
C TYR A 68 10.29 -7.53 24.26
N TRP A 69 9.37 -6.61 23.93
CA TRP A 69 9.40 -5.21 24.36
C TRP A 69 8.42 -4.93 25.52
N ARG A 70 8.04 -5.95 26.30
CA ARG A 70 6.99 -5.86 27.34
C ARG A 70 7.41 -5.12 28.61
N ASP A 71 8.71 -5.04 28.91
CA ASP A 71 9.23 -4.55 30.21
C ASP A 71 9.29 -3.02 30.35
N ARG A 72 8.58 -2.27 29.49
CA ARG A 72 8.48 -0.80 29.59
C ARG A 72 7.03 -0.33 29.70
N PRO A 73 6.37 -0.54 30.85
CA PRO A 73 4.96 -0.18 31.05
C PRO A 73 4.67 1.32 30.90
N LEU A 74 5.66 2.19 31.10
CA LEU A 74 5.56 3.65 30.95
C LEU A 74 5.95 4.17 29.55
N ALA A 75 6.16 3.29 28.57
CA ALA A 75 6.50 3.72 27.21
C ALA A 75 5.29 4.42 26.57
N VAL A 76 5.40 5.75 26.39
CA VAL A 76 4.42 6.59 25.70
C VAL A 76 4.12 6.06 24.29
N ASN A 77 5.09 5.39 23.65
CA ASN A 77 4.94 4.72 22.35
C ASN A 77 5.19 3.22 22.48
N LYS A 78 4.12 2.44 22.73
CA LYS A 78 4.19 0.98 22.67
C LYS A 78 4.56 0.51 21.25
N MET A 79 5.44 -0.48 21.17
CA MET A 79 5.79 -1.09 19.89
C MET A 79 4.56 -1.77 19.29
N LYS A 80 4.27 -1.46 18.02
CA LYS A 80 3.09 -2.00 17.31
C LYS A 80 3.42 -3.35 16.68
N SER A 81 2.48 -4.27 16.73
CA SER A 81 2.54 -5.52 15.95
C SER A 81 2.32 -5.22 14.48
N HIS A 82 3.20 -5.76 13.62
CA HIS A 82 3.07 -5.66 12.19
C HIS A 82 2.87 -7.05 11.57
N VAL A 83 2.15 -7.07 10.45
CA VAL A 83 1.90 -8.25 9.62
C VAL A 83 2.37 -7.92 8.21
N HIS A 84 3.04 -8.86 7.56
CA HIS A 84 3.45 -8.70 6.17
C HIS A 84 2.21 -8.71 5.28
N TYR A 85 2.11 -7.74 4.38
CA TYR A 85 0.94 -7.45 3.59
C TYR A 85 1.34 -7.14 2.15
N ARG A 86 0.54 -7.65 1.21
CA ARG A 86 0.70 -7.38 -0.23
C ARG A 86 -0.55 -6.74 -0.79
N LEU A 87 -0.35 -5.79 -1.70
CA LEU A 87 -1.40 -5.11 -2.47
C LEU A 87 -0.98 -5.10 -3.93
N VAL A 88 -1.86 -5.55 -4.81
CA VAL A 88 -1.70 -5.56 -6.26
C VAL A 88 -2.73 -4.62 -6.86
N VAL A 89 -2.27 -3.66 -7.65
CA VAL A 89 -3.12 -2.76 -8.43
C VAL A 89 -2.81 -2.88 -9.91
N LYS A 90 -3.80 -2.60 -10.76
CA LYS A 90 -3.70 -2.72 -12.21
C LYS A 90 -2.74 -1.69 -12.81
N GLU A 91 -2.76 -0.47 -12.29
CA GLU A 91 -2.02 0.66 -12.81
C GLU A 91 -0.55 0.64 -12.35
N ILE A 92 0.37 0.93 -13.25
CA ILE A 92 1.79 1.06 -12.95
C ILE A 92 2.11 2.54 -12.83
N GLY A 93 2.61 2.94 -11.67
CA GLY A 93 3.06 4.31 -11.45
C GLY A 93 4.32 4.61 -12.25
N CYS A 94 4.41 5.85 -12.75
CA CYS A 94 5.63 6.39 -13.31
C CYS A 94 6.44 7.10 -12.20
N ASP A 95 7.74 7.28 -12.43
CA ASP A 95 8.55 8.11 -11.54
C ASP A 95 8.00 9.54 -11.55
N LEU A 96 7.95 10.18 -10.38
CA LEU A 96 7.55 11.58 -10.26
C LEU A 96 8.54 12.51 -10.97
N GLU A 97 9.72 12.05 -11.35
CA GLU A 97 10.67 12.81 -12.16
C GLU A 97 10.48 12.62 -13.68
N SER A 98 9.65 11.65 -14.09
CA SER A 98 9.50 11.22 -15.48
C SER A 98 8.39 11.91 -16.28
N PHE A 99 7.80 12.99 -15.73
CA PHE A 99 6.80 13.78 -16.45
C PHE A 99 7.44 14.64 -17.56
N THR A 100 6.72 14.87 -18.66
CA THR A 100 7.20 15.66 -19.79
C THR A 100 7.42 17.12 -19.42
N ASN A 101 6.50 17.66 -18.62
CA ASN A 101 6.55 19.04 -18.12
C ASN A 101 5.66 19.20 -16.88
N SER A 102 5.83 20.31 -16.16
CA SER A 102 5.13 20.59 -14.90
C SER A 102 3.60 20.59 -15.00
N ARG A 103 3.02 20.80 -16.20
CA ARG A 103 1.57 20.76 -16.41
C ARG A 103 1.00 19.36 -16.12
N GLU A 104 1.73 18.30 -16.42
CA GLU A 104 1.27 16.93 -16.15
C GLU A 104 1.12 16.68 -14.65
N LEU A 105 2.12 17.07 -13.86
CA LEU A 105 2.07 16.96 -12.40
C LEU A 105 0.92 17.79 -11.80
N VAL A 106 0.77 19.05 -12.24
CA VAL A 106 -0.33 19.92 -11.79
C VAL A 106 -1.69 19.33 -12.17
N LYS A 107 -1.81 18.74 -13.36
CA LYS A 107 -3.04 18.09 -13.81
C LYS A 107 -3.39 16.88 -12.93
N VAL A 108 -2.43 16.01 -12.60
CA VAL A 108 -2.67 14.85 -11.72
C VAL A 108 -3.14 15.31 -10.34
N ILE A 109 -2.51 16.35 -9.76
CA ILE A 109 -2.94 16.91 -8.47
C ILE A 109 -4.36 17.50 -8.56
N PHE A 110 -4.67 18.20 -9.65
CA PHE A 110 -6.01 18.75 -9.89
C PHE A 110 -7.07 17.64 -9.98
N GLU A 111 -6.79 16.57 -10.72
CA GLU A 111 -7.67 15.41 -10.86
C GLU A 111 -7.89 14.69 -9.52
N CYS A 112 -6.89 14.63 -8.62
CA CYS A 112 -7.08 14.09 -7.27
C CYS A 112 -8.02 14.91 -6.37
N ILE A 113 -8.24 16.20 -6.67
CA ILE A 113 -9.05 17.12 -5.84
C ILE A 113 -10.46 17.29 -6.41
N TYR A 114 -10.58 17.36 -7.74
CA TYR A 114 -11.83 17.72 -8.43
C TYR A 114 -12.42 16.60 -9.29
N GLY A 115 -11.74 15.45 -9.37
CA GLY A 115 -12.15 14.28 -10.15
C GLY A 115 -13.09 13.32 -9.41
#